data_AF-A0A8T4WGQ9-F1
#
_entry.id   AF-A0A8T4WGQ9-F1
#
_cell.length_a   1.000
_cell.length_b   1.000
_cell.length_c   1.000
_cell.angle_alpha   90.00
_cell.angle_beta   90.00
_cell.angle_gamma   90.00
#
_symmetry.space_group_name_H-M   'P 1'
#
loop_
_entity.id
_entity.type
_entity.pdbx_description
1 polymer ?
#
loop_
_entity_poly.entity_id
_entity_poly.type
_entity_poly.pdbx_seq_one_letter_code
_entity_poly.pdbx_strand_id
1 'polypeptide(L)'
;MRRNSHILGSIIFAILGYFVWHFLHMSLFLPPNPSFMSTLTSILSMEVSLFFIMIFASLFGGILPDKLDPPFTSRHRFFAHSKILLYVLLIIWIVSLYILLKDSSLLIWSLYFFLLGYISHLVLDSRTPAGLT
;
A
#
# COMPACT_ATOMS: atom_id res chain seq x y z
N MET A 1 -17.62 10.72 -11.38
CA MET A 1 -16.65 11.52 -10.59
C MET A 1 -15.92 10.72 -9.49
N ARG A 2 -16.37 9.50 -9.09
CA ARG A 2 -15.82 8.68 -7.97
C ARG A 2 -14.51 7.93 -8.23
N ARG A 3 -14.11 7.67 -9.48
CA ARG A 3 -12.89 6.89 -9.79
C ARG A 3 -11.60 7.52 -9.21
N ASN A 4 -11.61 8.83 -9.01
CA ASN A 4 -10.44 9.59 -8.58
C ASN A 4 -10.25 9.58 -7.05
N SER A 5 -11.30 9.36 -6.24
CA SER A 5 -11.19 9.42 -4.77
C SER A 5 -10.48 8.19 -4.18
N HIS A 6 -10.63 7.02 -4.80
CA HIS A 6 -9.94 5.79 -4.37
C HIS A 6 -8.45 5.86 -4.71
N ILE A 7 -8.12 6.32 -5.92
CA ILE A 7 -6.73 6.56 -6.35
C ILE A 7 -6.05 7.58 -5.43
N LEU A 8 -6.72 8.68 -5.11
CA LEU A 8 -6.19 9.71 -4.22
C LEU A 8 -5.97 9.17 -2.80
N GLY A 9 -6.90 8.37 -2.28
CA GLY A 9 -6.75 7.71 -0.97
C GLY A 9 -5.54 6.78 -0.92
N SER A 10 -5.38 5.90 -1.91
CA SER A 10 -4.24 4.97 -1.97
C SER A 10 -2.90 5.69 -2.12
N ILE A 11 -2.85 6.81 -2.83
CA ILE A 11 -1.64 7.66 -2.96
C ILE A 11 -1.31 8.30 -1.60
N ILE A 12 -2.29 8.89 -0.91
CA ILE A 12 -2.07 9.54 0.39
C ILE A 12 -1.55 8.55 1.43
N PHE A 13 -2.11 7.33 1.48
CA PHE A 13 -1.64 6.29 2.40
C PHE A 13 -0.24 5.78 2.07
N ALA A 14 0.11 5.64 0.78
CA ALA A 14 1.47 5.27 0.37
C ALA A 14 2.51 6.33 0.78
N ILE A 15 2.17 7.62 0.61
CA ILE A 15 3.02 8.74 1.02
C ILE A 15 3.20 8.75 2.54
N LEU A 16 2.13 8.62 3.31
CA LEU A 16 2.21 8.57 4.78
C LEU A 16 3.05 7.39 5.28
N GLY A 17 2.88 6.21 4.69
CA GLY A 17 3.69 5.03 5.02
C GLY A 17 5.17 5.24 4.76
N TYR A 18 5.53 5.87 3.62
CA TYR A 18 6.90 6.22 3.30
C TYR A 18 7.53 7.16 4.33
N PHE A 19 6.84 8.24 4.69
CA PHE A 19 7.36 9.24 5.63
C PHE A 19 7.57 8.69 7.04
N VAL A 20 6.65 7.85 7.53
CA VAL A 20 6.80 7.20 8.84
C VAL A 20 8.03 6.29 8.85
N TRP A 21 8.24 5.50 7.79
CA TRP A 21 9.42 4.65 7.66
C TRP A 21 10.71 5.45 7.59
N HIS A 22 10.76 6.45 6.71
CA HIS A 22 11.97 7.26 6.47
C HIS A 22 12.42 8.02 7.74
N PHE A 23 11.47 8.56 8.52
CA PHE A 23 11.76 9.23 9.78
C PHE A 23 12.36 8.30 10.84
N LEU A 24 11.87 7.06 10.90
CA LEU A 24 12.41 6.03 11.80
C LEU A 24 13.80 5.54 11.38
N HIS A 25 14.10 5.53 10.08
CA HIS A 25 15.38 5.05 9.55
C HIS A 25 16.50 6.10 9.65
N MET A 26 16.18 7.37 9.36
CA MET A 26 17.13 8.49 9.39
C MET A 26 17.60 8.88 10.80
N SER A 27 16.82 8.59 11.84
CA SER A 27 17.16 8.95 13.22
C SER A 27 18.25 8.05 13.84
N LEU A 28 18.67 6.98 13.17
CA LEU A 28 19.58 5.97 13.72
C LEU A 28 21.00 5.95 13.14
N PHE A 29 21.29 6.65 12.03
CA PHE A 29 22.52 6.46 11.24
C PHE A 29 22.82 7.75 10.42
N LEU A 30 23.84 8.59 10.65
CA LEU A 30 25.30 8.37 10.40
C LEU A 30 26.14 9.67 10.63
N PRO A 31 27.45 9.56 10.96
CA PRO A 31 28.44 10.65 10.85
C PRO A 31 29.08 10.75 9.43
N PRO A 32 29.62 11.92 9.01
CA PRO A 32 30.08 12.16 7.63
C PRO A 32 31.55 11.72 7.37
N ASN A 33 31.80 11.05 6.23
CA ASN A 33 33.12 10.63 5.69
C ASN A 33 33.06 10.77 4.15
N PRO A 34 34.10 11.06 3.34
CA PRO A 34 34.00 11.13 1.86
C PRO A 34 33.35 9.93 1.13
N SER A 35 33.37 8.71 1.69
CA SER A 35 32.56 7.57 1.21
C SER A 35 31.04 7.76 1.42
N PHE A 36 30.66 8.76 2.19
CA PHE A 36 29.30 9.20 2.47
C PHE A 36 28.60 9.65 1.22
N MET A 37 29.23 10.35 0.28
CA MET A 37 28.50 10.83 -0.91
C MET A 37 28.05 9.69 -1.82
N SER A 38 28.92 8.70 -2.07
CA SER A 38 28.55 7.50 -2.84
C SER A 38 27.53 6.62 -2.09
N THR A 39 27.70 6.49 -0.78
CA THR A 39 26.79 5.74 0.10
C THR A 39 25.43 6.45 0.23
N LEU A 40 25.41 7.77 0.26
CA LEU A 40 24.21 8.59 0.30
C LEU A 40 23.48 8.50 -1.03
N THR A 41 24.18 8.56 -2.17
CA THR A 41 23.53 8.36 -3.48
C THR A 41 22.97 6.96 -3.65
N SER A 42 23.65 5.91 -3.18
CA SER A 42 23.12 4.54 -3.24
C SER A 42 21.92 4.37 -2.31
N ILE A 43 21.98 4.85 -1.06
CA ILE A 43 20.86 4.86 -0.12
C ILE A 43 19.67 5.65 -0.68
N LEU A 44 19.90 6.87 -1.18
CA LEU A 44 18.85 7.69 -1.79
C LEU A 44 18.24 7.00 -3.02
N SER A 45 19.04 6.36 -3.88
CA SER A 45 18.52 5.65 -5.05
C SER A 45 17.70 4.42 -4.68
N MET A 46 18.10 3.68 -3.63
CA MET A 46 17.35 2.55 -3.10
C MET A 46 16.01 3.02 -2.52
N GLU A 47 16.01 4.09 -1.72
CA GLU A 47 14.81 4.71 -1.15
C GLU A 47 13.84 5.20 -2.23
N VAL A 48 14.34 5.82 -3.31
CA VAL A 48 13.51 6.28 -4.44
C VAL A 48 12.89 5.11 -5.19
N SER A 49 13.66 4.05 -5.47
CA SER A 49 13.14 2.86 -6.13
C SER A 49 12.06 2.16 -5.30
N LEU A 50 12.29 2.04 -3.98
CA LEU A 50 11.34 1.48 -3.04
C LEU A 50 10.04 2.30 -3.03
N PHE A 51 10.16 3.62 -2.95
CA PHE A 51 9.02 4.55 -3.00
C PHE A 51 8.12 4.31 -4.22
N PHE A 52 8.70 4.20 -5.42
CA PHE A 52 7.91 3.91 -6.62
C PHE A 52 7.26 2.54 -6.57
N ILE A 53 7.97 1.51 -6.10
CA ILE A 53 7.42 0.16 -5.95
C ILE A 53 6.23 0.17 -4.98
N MET A 54 6.33 0.90 -3.88
CA MET A 54 5.27 1.04 -2.89
C MET A 54 4.03 1.71 -3.50
N ILE A 55 4.21 2.77 -4.29
CA ILE A 55 3.10 3.43 -5.00
C ILE A 55 2.44 2.47 -5.98
N PHE A 56 3.21 1.82 -6.85
CA PHE A 56 2.66 0.92 -7.84
C PHE A 56 1.94 -0.26 -7.19
N ALA A 57 2.55 -0.89 -6.18
CA ALA A 57 1.93 -1.98 -5.43
C ALA A 57 0.59 -1.55 -4.82
N SER A 58 0.55 -0.39 -4.16
CA SER A 58 -0.69 0.17 -3.57
C SER A 58 -1.76 0.46 -4.63
N LEU A 59 -1.39 1.07 -5.75
CA LEU A 59 -2.31 1.34 -6.86
C LEU A 59 -2.88 0.05 -7.45
N PHE A 60 -2.03 -0.96 -7.69
CA PHE A 60 -2.47 -2.26 -8.19
C PHE A 60 -3.43 -2.93 -7.20
N GLY A 61 -3.10 -2.90 -5.90
CA GLY A 61 -3.95 -3.43 -4.85
C GLY A 61 -5.30 -2.73 -4.76
N GLY A 62 -5.33 -1.40 -4.91
CA GLY A 62 -6.58 -0.62 -4.88
C GLY A 62 -7.46 -0.79 -6.11
N ILE A 63 -6.88 -1.03 -7.29
CA ILE A 63 -7.64 -1.22 -8.54
C ILE A 63 -8.16 -2.66 -8.68
N LEU A 64 -7.46 -3.63 -8.10
CA LEU A 64 -7.78 -5.05 -8.26
C LEU A 64 -9.23 -5.44 -7.89
N PRO A 65 -9.84 -4.97 -6.79
CA PRO A 65 -11.20 -5.36 -6.42
C PRO A 65 -12.21 -5.07 -7.52
N ASP A 66 -12.11 -3.90 -8.15
CA ASP A 66 -13.01 -3.47 -9.23
C ASP A 66 -12.76 -4.22 -10.54
N LYS A 67 -11.57 -4.79 -10.73
CA LYS A 67 -11.28 -5.69 -11.86
C LYS A 67 -11.80 -7.10 -11.62
N LEU A 68 -11.72 -7.58 -10.38
CA LEU A 68 -12.20 -8.91 -9.99
C LEU A 68 -13.72 -8.97 -9.94
N ASP A 69 -14.38 -7.87 -9.56
CA ASP A 69 -15.83 -7.78 -9.46
C ASP A 69 -16.34 -6.50 -10.16
N PRO A 70 -16.39 -6.50 -11.50
CA PRO A 70 -16.69 -5.30 -12.27
C PRO A 70 -18.17 -4.86 -12.16
N PRO A 71 -18.46 -3.56 -12.31
CA PRO A 71 -19.78 -2.95 -12.08
C PRO A 71 -20.87 -3.28 -13.11
N PHE A 72 -20.64 -4.26 -13.98
CA PHE A 72 -21.53 -4.57 -15.10
C PHE A 72 -22.52 -5.70 -14.79
N THR A 73 -22.46 -6.32 -13.61
CA THR A 73 -23.37 -7.39 -13.22
C THR A 73 -24.23 -6.97 -12.02
N SER A 74 -25.44 -7.52 -11.92
CA SER A 74 -26.34 -7.31 -10.77
C SER A 74 -25.77 -7.81 -9.43
N ARG A 75 -24.65 -8.54 -9.46
CA ARG A 75 -23.89 -9.02 -8.31
C ARG A 75 -22.68 -8.15 -7.95
N HIS A 76 -22.60 -6.93 -8.48
CA HIS A 76 -21.52 -6.00 -8.15
C HIS A 76 -21.34 -5.90 -6.61
N ARG A 77 -20.09 -6.09 -6.16
CA ARG A 77 -19.67 -6.11 -4.74
C ARG A 77 -19.98 -7.39 -3.97
N PHE A 78 -19.85 -8.56 -4.59
CA PHE A 78 -20.13 -9.84 -3.92
C PHE A 78 -18.92 -10.35 -3.14
N PHE A 79 -17.91 -10.88 -3.82
CA PHE A 79 -16.78 -11.54 -3.17
C PHE A 79 -15.61 -10.57 -2.96
N ALA A 80 -15.21 -9.87 -4.02
CA ALA A 80 -14.03 -9.00 -4.02
C ALA A 80 -14.21 -7.76 -3.14
N HIS A 81 -15.46 -7.40 -2.80
CA HIS A 81 -15.83 -6.31 -1.88
C HIS A 81 -16.48 -6.80 -0.58
N SER A 82 -16.34 -8.09 -0.26
CA SER A 82 -16.95 -8.65 0.96
C SER A 82 -16.24 -8.18 2.23
N LYS A 83 -17.01 -8.01 3.31
CA LYS A 83 -16.47 -7.72 4.65
C LYS A 83 -15.60 -8.88 5.17
N ILE A 84 -15.92 -10.12 4.81
CA ILE A 84 -15.13 -11.29 5.18
C ILE A 84 -13.73 -11.18 4.56
N LEU A 85 -13.65 -10.85 3.27
CA LEU A 85 -12.37 -10.64 2.60
C LEU A 85 -11.59 -9.48 3.23
N LEU A 86 -12.24 -8.39 3.60
CA LEU A 86 -11.59 -7.29 4.34
C LEU A 86 -10.91 -7.79 5.63
N TYR A 87 -11.62 -8.56 6.47
CA TYR A 87 -11.03 -9.09 7.71
C TYR A 87 -9.85 -10.03 7.44
N VAL A 88 -9.98 -10.91 6.45
CA VAL A 88 -8.89 -11.82 6.05
C VAL A 88 -7.67 -11.03 5.58
N LEU A 89 -7.85 -10.05 4.69
CA LEU A 89 -6.77 -9.20 4.20
C LEU A 89 -6.13 -8.39 5.32
N LEU A 90 -6.91 -7.89 6.28
CA LEU A 90 -6.38 -7.16 7.44
C LEU A 90 -5.47 -8.04 8.30
N ILE A 91 -5.85 -9.30 8.54
CA ILE A 91 -5.01 -10.26 9.26
C ILE A 91 -3.70 -10.50 8.50
N ILE A 92 -3.78 -10.76 7.18
CA ILE A 92 -2.60 -10.97 6.33
C ILE A 92 -1.71 -9.72 6.35
N TRP A 93 -2.30 -8.53 6.32
CA TRP A 93 -1.56 -7.27 6.36
C TRP A 93 -0.81 -7.09 7.69
N ILE A 94 -1.45 -7.38 8.84
CA ILE A 94 -0.78 -7.36 10.15
C ILE A 94 0.37 -8.38 10.21
N VAL A 95 0.16 -9.58 9.68
CA VAL A 95 1.23 -10.60 9.61
C VAL A 95 2.36 -10.13 8.70
N SER A 96 2.05 -9.51 7.56
CA SER A 96 3.06 -8.96 6.66
C SER A 96 3.85 -7.82 7.31
N LEU A 97 3.23 -6.99 8.16
CA LEU A 97 3.92 -5.97 8.96
C LEU A 97 4.91 -6.61 9.93
N TYR A 98 4.48 -7.65 10.64
CA TYR A 98 5.35 -8.38 11.57
C TYR A 98 6.55 -9.01 10.87
N ILE A 99 6.33 -9.58 9.67
CA ILE A 99 7.42 -10.13 8.85
C ILE A 99 8.33 -9.01 8.36
N LEU A 100 7.77 -7.87 7.92
CA LEU A 100 8.53 -6.74 7.40
C LEU A 100 9.53 -6.16 8.42
N LEU A 101 9.16 -6.17 9.70
CA LEU A 101 10.04 -5.76 10.81
C LEU A 101 11.27 -6.69 10.98
N LYS A 102 11.23 -7.90 10.41
CA LYS A 102 12.32 -8.89 10.49
C LYS A 102 13.02 -9.13 9.15
N ASP A 103 12.28 -8.99 8.06
CA ASP A 103 12.74 -9.16 6.69
C ASP A 103 12.20 -8.01 5.84
N SER A 104 13.08 -7.07 5.51
CA SER A 104 12.76 -5.90 4.68
C SER A 104 12.92 -6.20 3.19
N SER A 105 12.75 -7.45 2.76
CA SER A 105 12.82 -7.84 1.35
C SER A 105 11.76 -7.10 0.51
N LEU A 106 12.13 -6.85 -0.74
CA LEU A 106 11.28 -6.13 -1.69
C LEU A 106 9.90 -6.78 -1.87
N LEU A 107 9.84 -8.11 -1.80
CA LEU A 107 8.61 -8.87 -1.90
C LEU A 107 7.65 -8.55 -0.77
N ILE A 108 8.14 -8.50 0.48
CA ILE A 108 7.32 -8.21 1.65
C ILE A 108 6.85 -6.76 1.63
N TRP A 109 7.70 -5.81 1.23
CA TRP A 109 7.30 -4.43 0.98
C TRP A 109 6.18 -4.33 -0.06
N SER A 110 6.35 -5.01 -1.19
CA SER A 110 5.36 -5.00 -2.28
C SER A 110 4.03 -5.60 -1.83
N LEU A 111 4.07 -6.73 -1.12
CA LEU A 111 2.87 -7.38 -0.57
C LEU A 111 2.17 -6.47 0.45
N TYR A 112 2.92 -5.88 1.38
CA TYR A 112 2.38 -5.00 2.40
C TYR A 112 1.63 -3.80 1.79
N PHE A 113 2.24 -3.11 0.82
CA PHE A 113 1.61 -1.97 0.17
C PHE A 113 0.47 -2.35 -0.76
N PHE A 114 0.56 -3.49 -1.45
CA PHE A 114 -0.54 -4.04 -2.22
C PHE A 114 -1.77 -4.31 -1.33
N LEU A 115 -1.56 -4.98 -0.19
CA LEU A 115 -2.63 -5.25 0.78
C LEU A 115 -3.20 -3.95 1.35
N LEU A 116 -2.35 -2.98 1.66
CA LEU A 116 -2.79 -1.65 2.11
C LEU A 116 -3.69 -0.96 1.08
N GLY A 117 -3.31 -1.01 -0.20
CA GLY A 117 -4.12 -0.52 -1.31
C GLY A 117 -5.49 -1.19 -1.38
N TYR A 118 -5.51 -2.53 -1.36
CA TYR A 118 -6.76 -3.31 -1.39
C TYR A 118 -7.66 -2.98 -0.19
N ILE A 119 -7.10 -3.02 1.03
CA ILE A 119 -7.83 -2.73 2.27
C ILE A 119 -8.40 -1.31 2.22
N SER A 120 -7.62 -0.32 1.77
CA SER A 120 -8.10 1.07 1.67
C SER A 120 -9.33 1.18 0.75
N HIS A 121 -9.33 0.47 -0.37
CA HIS A 121 -10.47 0.41 -1.29
C HIS A 121 -11.70 -0.18 -0.61
N LEU A 122 -11.55 -1.31 0.07
CA LEU A 122 -12.65 -1.96 0.79
C LEU A 122 -13.19 -1.13 1.95
N VAL A 123 -12.32 -0.44 2.68
CA VAL A 123 -12.73 0.44 3.79
C VAL A 123 -13.56 1.61 3.24
N LEU A 124 -13.15 2.22 2.14
CA LEU A 124 -13.92 3.26 1.46
C LEU A 124 -15.28 2.72 0.99
N ASP A 125 -15.30 1.52 0.41
CA ASP A 125 -16.53 0.89 -0.07
C ASP A 125 -17.45 0.43 1.05
N SER A 126 -16.92 0.02 2.20
CA SER A 126 -17.72 -0.36 3.37
C SER A 126 -18.56 0.78 3.95
N ARG A 127 -18.19 2.03 3.64
CA ARG A 127 -18.89 3.26 4.05
C ARG A 127 -19.93 3.71 3.01
N THR A 128 -20.00 3.10 1.83
CA THR A 128 -21.07 3.39 0.85
C THR A 128 -22.21 2.39 1.00
N PRO A 129 -23.47 2.84 1.16
CA PRO A 129 -24.63 1.96 1.14
C PRO A 129 -24.71 1.14 -0.15
N ALA A 130 -25.12 -0.12 -0.05
CA ALA A 130 -25.33 -0.98 -1.21
C ALA A 130 -26.40 -0.38 -2.14
N GLY A 131 -26.13 -0.37 -3.45
CA GLY A 131 -27.07 0.14 -4.46
C GLY A 131 -26.93 1.63 -4.82
N LEU A 132 -26.01 2.37 -4.21
CA LEU A 132 -25.68 3.74 -4.63
C LEU A 132 -24.32 3.76 -5.33
N THR A 133 -24.32 3.49 -6.64
CA THR A 133 -23.20 3.82 -7.54
C THR A 133 -23.13 5.31 -7.83
#